data_AF-A0AAA9S2W7-F1
#
_entry.id   AF-A0AAA9S2W7-F1
#
_cell.length_a   1.000
_cell.length_b   1.000
_cell.length_c   1.000
_cell.angle_alpha   90.00
_cell.angle_beta   90.00
_cell.angle_gamma   90.00
#
_symmetry.space_group_name_H-M   'P 1'
#
loop_
_entity.id
_entity.type
_entity.pdbx_description
1 polymer ?
#
loop_
_entity_poly.entity_id
_entity_poly.type
_entity_poly.pdbx_seq_one_letter_code
_entity_poly.pdbx_strand_id
1 'polypeptide(L)'
;MAASVFYSRLLAAATLRSHRPRTALPAAAQVLGSSGLFNNHGVQIQHQQQRNLSLHEYLSMELLQEAGVSIPKGHVAKSPDEAYAIAKKLGSKDVVIKAQVLAGGRGKGTFESGLKGGVKIVFSPEEAKAVSSQMIGKKLFTKQTGEKGRICNQVLVCERRYPRREYYFAITMERSFQGPVLIGSSHGGVNIEDVAAETPEAIVKEPIDIVEGIKKEQAVRLAQKMGFPASIVDSAAENMIKLYDLFLKYDATMVEINPMVEDSDGAVLCMDAKINFDSNSAYRQKKIFDLQDWTQEDERDKDAAKADLNYIGLDGNIGCLVNGAGLAMATMDIIKLHGGTPANFLDVGGGATVHQVTEAFKLITSDKKVLSILVNIFGGIMRCDVIAQGIVMAVKDLEIKIPIVVRLQGTRVDDAKALIADSGLKILACDDLDEAAKMVRSGFIQREAHSTDSVGHHRR
;
A
#
# COMPACT_ATOMS: atom_id res chain seq x y z
N MET A 1 -3.35 49.13 -45.73
CA MET A 1 -4.38 49.33 -46.78
C MET A 1 -4.35 48.12 -47.70
N ALA A 2 -5.49 47.76 -48.33
CA ALA A 2 -5.68 46.73 -49.38
C ALA A 2 -5.13 45.31 -49.08
N ALA A 3 -5.89 44.21 -49.03
CA ALA A 3 -7.00 43.70 -49.86
C ALA A 3 -6.56 42.93 -51.14
N SER A 4 -6.41 41.62 -50.96
CA SER A 4 -6.91 40.53 -51.84
C SER A 4 -7.19 40.79 -53.33
N VAL A 5 -6.50 40.04 -54.19
CA VAL A 5 -6.91 39.71 -55.57
C VAL A 5 -7.00 38.18 -55.71
N PHE A 6 -7.59 37.65 -56.78
CA PHE A 6 -8.40 36.42 -56.75
C PHE A 6 -8.27 35.50 -57.98
N TYR A 7 -8.76 34.24 -57.84
CA TYR A 7 -9.09 33.24 -58.89
C TYR A 7 -7.92 32.56 -59.64
N SER A 8 -8.04 31.34 -60.21
CA SER A 8 -8.94 30.19 -59.96
C SER A 8 -8.61 28.99 -60.88
N ARG A 9 -8.99 27.75 -60.51
CA ARG A 9 -9.49 26.73 -61.48
C ARG A 9 -10.64 25.92 -60.86
N LEU A 10 -11.63 25.59 -61.69
CA LEU A 10 -12.80 24.75 -61.38
C LEU A 10 -12.37 23.25 -61.31
N LEU A 11 -13.01 22.31 -60.60
CA LEU A 11 -14.33 22.18 -59.94
C LEU A 11 -15.52 21.77 -60.84
N ALA A 12 -15.72 20.46 -61.00
CA ALA A 12 -16.96 19.75 -61.38
C ALA A 12 -16.77 18.25 -61.07
N ALA A 13 -17.74 17.43 -60.63
CA ALA A 13 -19.09 17.63 -60.07
C ALA A 13 -19.38 16.43 -59.12
N ALA A 14 -20.03 16.59 -57.96
CA ALA A 14 -21.46 16.33 -57.74
C ALA A 14 -22.04 15.12 -58.54
N THR A 15 -22.72 14.12 -57.97
CA THR A 15 -23.32 13.93 -56.61
C THR A 15 -23.46 12.41 -56.29
N LEU A 16 -24.32 11.76 -55.46
CA LEU A 16 -25.56 12.06 -54.70
C LEU A 16 -25.80 10.95 -53.60
N ARG A 17 -26.62 11.23 -52.57
CA ARG A 17 -27.40 10.29 -51.70
C ARG A 17 -26.72 9.10 -50.95
N SER A 18 -26.44 9.34 -49.67
CA SER A 18 -26.98 8.61 -48.50
C SER A 18 -27.35 7.11 -48.58
N HIS A 19 -26.63 6.26 -47.83
CA HIS A 19 -27.16 5.07 -47.14
C HIS A 19 -26.30 4.74 -45.89
N ARG A 20 -26.90 4.16 -44.84
CA ARG A 20 -26.17 3.59 -43.69
C ARG A 20 -25.81 2.12 -43.96
N PRO A 21 -24.59 1.67 -43.64
CA PRO A 21 -24.32 0.27 -43.30
C PRO A 21 -24.49 0.02 -41.79
N ARG A 22 -24.77 -1.23 -41.42
CA ARG A 22 -24.79 -1.72 -40.03
C ARG A 22 -23.41 -2.23 -39.60
N THR A 23 -23.24 -2.28 -38.28
CA THR A 23 -22.28 -3.10 -37.51
C THR A 23 -21.64 -4.30 -38.24
N ALA A 24 -20.31 -4.37 -38.20
CA ALA A 24 -19.55 -5.61 -38.35
C ALA A 24 -18.38 -5.60 -37.35
N LEU A 25 -18.46 -6.43 -36.31
CA LEU A 25 -17.32 -6.73 -35.42
C LEU A 25 -16.56 -7.93 -35.98
N PRO A 26 -15.21 -7.99 -35.93
CA PRO A 26 -14.46 -9.16 -36.34
C PRO A 26 -14.75 -10.35 -35.39
N ALA A 27 -15.20 -11.47 -35.95
CA ALA A 27 -15.47 -12.67 -35.17
C ALA A 27 -14.16 -13.42 -34.83
N ALA A 28 -13.65 -13.22 -33.62
CA ALA A 28 -12.47 -13.92 -33.08
C ALA A 28 -12.68 -14.43 -31.63
N ALA A 29 -13.93 -14.50 -31.17
CA ALA A 29 -14.29 -14.77 -29.77
C ALA A 29 -15.51 -15.73 -29.66
N GLN A 30 -15.43 -16.91 -30.29
CA GLN A 30 -16.48 -17.94 -30.16
C GLN A 30 -16.02 -19.39 -30.42
N VAL A 31 -14.92 -19.80 -29.78
CA VAL A 31 -14.55 -21.22 -29.60
C VAL A 31 -14.15 -21.41 -28.14
N LEU A 32 -14.49 -22.57 -27.56
CA LEU A 32 -14.51 -22.86 -26.12
C LEU A 32 -15.60 -22.05 -25.38
N GLY A 33 -16.65 -22.63 -24.81
CA GLY A 33 -16.96 -24.05 -24.63
C GLY A 33 -17.41 -24.29 -23.19
N SER A 34 -18.72 -24.41 -22.97
CA SER A 34 -19.29 -24.49 -21.61
C SER A 34 -19.09 -25.87 -20.99
N SER A 35 -18.12 -25.99 -20.07
CA SER A 35 -17.99 -27.12 -19.15
C SER A 35 -17.51 -26.65 -17.78
N GLY A 36 -18.39 -26.64 -16.78
CA GLY A 36 -18.04 -26.25 -15.42
C GLY A 36 -17.27 -27.35 -14.71
N LEU A 37 -15.97 -27.12 -14.42
CA LEU A 37 -15.16 -28.03 -13.59
C LEU A 37 -13.96 -27.33 -12.90
N PHE A 38 -14.10 -26.04 -12.54
CA PHE A 38 -13.13 -25.32 -11.71
C PHE A 38 -13.74 -24.98 -10.34
N ASN A 39 -13.50 -25.86 -9.39
CA ASN A 39 -13.99 -25.75 -8.02
C ASN A 39 -12.94 -25.03 -7.14
N ASN A 40 -13.41 -24.11 -6.28
CA ASN A 40 -12.69 -23.47 -5.18
C ASN A 40 -11.15 -23.45 -5.26
N HIS A 41 -10.59 -22.43 -5.90
CA HIS A 41 -9.28 -21.91 -5.51
C HIS A 41 -9.51 -20.55 -4.84
N GLY A 42 -9.51 -20.55 -3.51
CA GLY A 42 -9.69 -19.33 -2.73
C GLY A 42 -8.50 -18.41 -2.94
N VAL A 43 -8.70 -17.33 -3.72
CA VAL A 43 -7.73 -16.25 -3.84
C VAL A 43 -7.64 -15.55 -2.49
N GLN A 44 -6.68 -15.97 -1.67
CA GLN A 44 -6.26 -15.17 -0.52
C GLN A 44 -5.78 -13.82 -1.08
N ILE A 45 -6.48 -12.76 -0.72
CA ILE A 45 -6.09 -11.39 -1.05
C ILE A 45 -4.81 -11.10 -0.27
N GLN A 46 -3.65 -11.37 -0.88
CA GLN A 46 -2.37 -10.96 -0.34
C GLN A 46 -2.36 -9.43 -0.31
N HIS A 47 -2.26 -8.86 0.90
CA HIS A 47 -2.18 -7.41 1.07
C HIS A 47 -0.86 -6.89 0.49
N GLN A 48 -0.88 -6.50 -0.78
CA GLN A 48 0.27 -5.94 -1.47
C GLN A 48 0.66 -4.61 -0.82
N GLN A 49 1.82 -4.59 -0.17
CA GLN A 49 2.28 -3.44 0.60
C GLN A 49 2.80 -2.33 -0.32
N GLN A 50 1.98 -1.30 -0.55
CA GLN A 50 2.46 -0.06 -1.18
C GLN A 50 3.27 0.76 -0.19
N ARG A 51 4.46 1.22 -0.62
CA ARG A 51 5.38 2.08 0.14
C ARG A 51 4.95 3.55 0.12
N ASN A 52 3.73 3.80 0.60
CA ASN A 52 3.24 5.13 0.92
C ASN A 52 3.36 5.34 2.43
N LEU A 53 4.01 6.44 2.86
CA LEU A 53 4.02 6.82 4.27
C LEU A 53 2.58 7.00 4.74
N SER A 54 2.22 6.29 5.80
CA SER A 54 0.92 6.40 6.48
C SER A 54 1.16 6.97 7.87
N LEU A 55 0.49 8.06 8.22
CA LEU A 55 0.56 8.62 9.58
C LEU A 55 -0.56 8.07 10.47
N HIS A 56 -0.35 8.14 11.78
CA HIS A 56 -1.43 7.91 12.74
C HIS A 56 -2.54 8.97 12.56
N GLU A 57 -3.75 8.61 12.99
CA GLU A 57 -4.90 9.51 12.96
C GLU A 57 -4.59 10.82 13.69
N TYR A 58 -4.02 10.80 14.91
CA TYR A 58 -3.78 12.03 15.66
C TYR A 58 -2.88 13.04 14.90
N LEU A 59 -1.86 12.56 14.19
CA LEU A 59 -1.00 13.38 13.34
C LEU A 59 -1.76 13.90 12.10
N SER A 60 -2.57 13.05 11.48
CA SER A 60 -3.43 13.45 10.36
C SER A 60 -4.41 14.55 10.78
N MET A 61 -4.97 14.44 11.99
CA MET A 61 -5.86 15.43 12.59
C MET A 61 -5.13 16.73 12.98
N GLU A 62 -3.88 16.65 13.45
CA GLU A 62 -3.03 17.83 13.66
C GLU A 62 -2.76 18.59 12.35
N LEU A 63 -2.44 17.89 11.25
CA LEU A 63 -2.28 18.51 9.92
C LEU A 63 -3.59 19.12 9.39
N LEU A 64 -4.73 18.49 9.65
CA LEU A 64 -6.06 19.05 9.36
C LEU A 64 -6.30 20.35 10.16
N GLN A 65 -5.94 20.37 11.44
CA GLN A 65 -6.10 21.54 12.30
C GLN A 65 -5.21 22.70 11.85
N GLU A 66 -3.97 22.44 11.43
CA GLU A 66 -3.09 23.44 10.81
C GLU A 66 -3.67 24.04 9.52
N ALA A 67 -4.41 23.26 8.74
CA ALA A 67 -5.14 23.72 7.54
C ALA A 67 -6.49 24.39 7.87
N GLY A 68 -6.83 24.55 9.15
CA GLY A 68 -8.10 25.15 9.57
C GLY A 68 -9.33 24.31 9.23
N VAL A 69 -9.17 23.00 8.98
CA VAL A 69 -10.28 22.06 8.78
C VAL A 69 -10.98 21.84 10.11
N SER A 70 -12.31 21.85 10.10
CA SER A 70 -13.10 21.67 11.33
C SER A 70 -13.03 20.22 11.82
N ILE A 71 -12.45 20.01 13.01
CA ILE A 71 -12.30 18.69 13.65
C ILE A 71 -12.80 18.70 15.12
N PRO A 72 -13.14 17.54 15.71
CA PRO A 72 -13.30 17.40 17.15
C PRO A 72 -12.00 17.70 17.89
N LYS A 73 -12.10 18.32 19.08
CA LYS A 73 -10.94 18.47 19.98
C LYS A 73 -10.46 17.11 20.49
N GLY A 74 -9.15 16.87 20.49
CA GLY A 74 -8.55 15.70 21.11
C GLY A 74 -7.05 15.82 21.31
N HIS A 75 -6.49 14.95 22.15
CA HIS A 75 -5.05 14.86 22.40
C HIS A 75 -4.62 13.39 22.53
N VAL A 76 -3.38 13.09 22.15
CA VAL A 76 -2.78 11.76 22.29
C VAL A 76 -2.31 11.49 23.73
N ALA A 77 -2.51 10.27 24.21
CA ALA A 77 -2.08 9.76 25.51
C ALA A 77 -1.18 8.53 25.33
N LYS A 78 0.02 8.56 25.91
CA LYS A 78 1.00 7.46 25.92
C LYS A 78 0.95 6.64 27.21
N SER A 79 0.18 7.08 28.20
CA SER A 79 -0.12 6.34 29.43
C SER A 79 -1.60 6.43 29.83
N PRO A 80 -2.10 5.50 30.66
CA PRO A 80 -3.47 5.57 31.19
C PRO A 80 -3.73 6.81 32.06
N ASP A 81 -2.69 7.38 32.67
CA ASP A 81 -2.76 8.60 33.48
C ASP A 81 -2.79 9.88 32.63
N GLU A 82 -2.12 9.90 31.47
CA GLU A 82 -2.34 10.94 30.46
C GLU A 82 -3.77 10.89 29.91
N ALA A 83 -4.31 9.70 29.65
CA ALA A 83 -5.68 9.53 29.17
C ALA A 83 -6.71 10.06 30.18
N TYR A 84 -6.49 9.79 31.48
CA TYR A 84 -7.24 10.40 32.58
C TYR A 84 -7.17 11.94 32.54
N ALA A 85 -5.96 12.50 32.48
CA ALA A 85 -5.74 13.93 32.50
C ALA A 85 -6.37 14.64 31.28
N ILE A 86 -6.29 14.02 30.10
CA ILE A 86 -6.89 14.56 28.86
C ILE A 86 -8.42 14.48 28.92
N ALA A 87 -9.02 13.36 29.35
CA ALA A 87 -10.46 13.26 29.52
C ALA A 87 -10.99 14.33 30.50
N LYS A 88 -10.28 14.53 31.62
CA LYS A 88 -10.59 15.57 32.61
C LYS A 88 -10.40 16.99 32.08
N LYS A 89 -9.40 17.23 31.22
CA LYS A 89 -9.14 18.52 30.54
C LYS A 89 -10.22 18.85 29.49
N LEU A 90 -10.72 17.84 28.77
CA LEU A 90 -11.79 18.02 27.78
C LEU A 90 -13.13 18.43 28.44
N GLY A 91 -13.36 18.03 29.69
CA GLY A 91 -14.51 18.48 30.49
C GLY A 91 -15.89 17.99 30.02
N SER A 92 -15.93 17.11 29.02
CA SER A 92 -17.16 16.48 28.53
C SER A 92 -17.67 15.42 29.51
N LYS A 93 -18.98 15.13 29.42
CA LYS A 93 -19.61 13.99 30.11
C LYS A 93 -19.22 12.64 29.51
N ASP A 94 -18.85 12.64 28.23
CA ASP A 94 -18.32 11.47 27.53
C ASP A 94 -17.23 11.87 26.52
N VAL A 95 -16.28 10.95 26.33
CA VAL A 95 -15.16 11.11 25.39
C VAL A 95 -14.96 9.82 24.59
N VAL A 96 -14.31 9.93 23.44
CA VAL A 96 -13.98 8.80 22.58
C VAL A 96 -12.49 8.52 22.63
N ILE A 97 -12.15 7.27 22.97
CA ILE A 97 -10.79 6.73 22.95
C ILE A 97 -10.62 5.94 21.65
N LYS A 98 -9.62 6.31 20.85
CA LYS A 98 -9.27 5.65 19.59
C LYS A 98 -7.83 5.13 19.63
N ALA A 99 -7.66 3.82 19.50
CA ALA A 99 -6.37 3.16 19.40
C ALA A 99 -5.53 3.73 18.24
N GLN A 100 -4.32 4.20 18.51
CA GLN A 100 -3.43 4.72 17.46
C GLN A 100 -2.54 3.58 16.95
N VAL A 101 -2.95 3.05 15.81
CA VAL A 101 -2.38 1.89 15.12
C VAL A 101 -2.52 2.13 13.62
N LEU A 102 -1.49 1.83 12.81
CA LEU A 102 -1.55 1.96 11.35
C LEU A 102 -2.29 0.77 10.70
N ALA A 103 -3.58 0.65 10.99
CA ALA A 103 -4.50 -0.31 10.36
C ALA A 103 -5.95 0.19 10.41
N GLY A 104 -6.71 -0.09 9.35
CA GLY A 104 -8.15 0.16 9.28
C GLY A 104 -8.97 -0.84 10.10
N GLY A 105 -10.28 -0.59 10.23
CA GLY A 105 -11.20 -1.49 10.92
C GLY A 105 -11.04 -1.56 12.45
N ARG A 106 -10.30 -0.60 13.05
CA ARG A 106 -9.96 -0.52 14.49
C ARG A 106 -11.16 -0.80 15.41
N GLY A 107 -12.31 -0.19 15.13
CA GLY A 107 -13.55 -0.37 15.92
C GLY A 107 -14.10 -1.81 15.96
N LYS A 108 -13.81 -2.64 14.95
CA LYS A 108 -14.19 -4.07 14.89
C LYS A 108 -13.06 -5.02 15.33
N GLY A 109 -11.87 -4.50 15.67
CA GLY A 109 -10.72 -5.30 16.13
C GLY A 109 -10.89 -5.84 17.55
N THR A 110 -9.94 -6.66 18.00
CA THR A 110 -9.86 -7.16 19.39
C THR A 110 -8.43 -7.05 19.90
N PHE A 111 -8.24 -6.68 21.17
CA PHE A 111 -6.93 -6.63 21.79
C PHE A 111 -6.52 -7.97 22.42
N GLU A 112 -5.22 -8.15 22.54
CA GLU A 112 -4.55 -9.17 23.38
C GLU A 112 -5.03 -9.18 24.84
N SER A 113 -5.49 -8.04 25.37
CA SER A 113 -6.12 -7.91 26.69
C SER A 113 -7.54 -8.50 26.79
N GLY A 114 -8.12 -8.96 25.68
CA GLY A 114 -9.53 -9.37 25.57
C GLY A 114 -10.50 -8.23 25.27
N LEU A 115 -10.04 -6.96 25.29
CA LEU A 115 -10.88 -5.81 24.98
C LEU A 115 -11.33 -5.83 23.50
N LYS A 116 -12.63 -5.95 23.26
CA LYS A 116 -13.22 -5.90 21.92
C LYS A 116 -13.45 -4.45 21.48
N GLY A 117 -12.88 -4.05 20.35
CA GLY A 117 -13.02 -2.74 19.70
C GLY A 117 -11.97 -1.71 20.12
N GLY A 118 -11.18 -1.25 19.14
CA GLY A 118 -10.19 -0.17 19.25
C GLY A 118 -10.74 1.25 19.17
N VAL A 119 -12.08 1.40 19.19
CA VAL A 119 -12.76 2.69 19.37
C VAL A 119 -13.78 2.51 20.48
N LYS A 120 -13.73 3.38 21.50
CA LYS A 120 -14.54 3.27 22.72
C LYS A 120 -15.08 4.62 23.16
N ILE A 121 -16.38 4.67 23.44
CA ILE A 121 -17.02 5.76 24.17
C ILE A 121 -16.89 5.43 25.67
N VAL A 122 -16.51 6.40 26.49
CA VAL A 122 -16.39 6.29 27.95
C VAL A 122 -17.01 7.52 28.62
N PHE A 123 -17.57 7.34 29.81
CA PHE A 123 -18.43 8.32 30.50
C PHE A 123 -17.76 8.95 31.75
N SER A 124 -16.47 8.69 31.95
CA SER A 124 -15.67 9.30 33.03
C SER A 124 -14.17 9.29 32.69
N PRO A 125 -13.35 10.20 33.27
CA PRO A 125 -11.89 10.10 33.25
C PRO A 125 -11.38 8.78 33.84
N GLU A 126 -12.07 8.26 34.86
CA GLU A 126 -11.78 6.98 35.51
C GLU A 126 -11.96 5.79 34.55
N GLU A 127 -13.06 5.73 33.79
CA GLU A 127 -13.23 4.79 32.68
C GLU A 127 -12.18 5.02 31.58
N ALA A 128 -11.84 6.28 31.28
CA ALA A 128 -10.85 6.59 30.25
C ALA A 128 -9.48 5.99 30.58
N LYS A 129 -9.07 6.05 31.86
CA LYS A 129 -7.89 5.34 32.38
C LYS A 129 -8.05 3.83 32.28
N ALA A 130 -9.18 3.28 32.71
CA ALA A 130 -9.42 1.83 32.78
C ALA A 130 -9.52 1.15 31.39
N VAL A 131 -9.99 1.88 30.37
CA VAL A 131 -9.99 1.43 28.97
C VAL A 131 -8.61 1.59 28.35
N SER A 132 -7.91 2.71 28.60
CA SER A 132 -6.58 2.96 28.02
C SER A 132 -5.53 1.95 28.51
N SER A 133 -5.60 1.49 29.77
CA SER A 133 -4.71 0.44 30.29
C SER A 133 -4.91 -0.94 29.65
N GLN A 134 -6.04 -1.17 28.98
CA GLN A 134 -6.31 -2.39 28.19
C GLN A 134 -5.89 -2.24 26.72
N MET A 135 -5.60 -1.01 26.25
CA MET A 135 -5.13 -0.72 24.89
C MET A 135 -3.61 -0.51 24.82
N ILE A 136 -3.07 0.34 25.70
CA ILE A 136 -1.68 0.81 25.63
C ILE A 136 -0.72 -0.34 25.94
N GLY A 137 0.27 -0.54 25.06
CA GLY A 137 1.25 -1.62 25.16
C GLY A 137 0.68 -3.01 24.86
N LYS A 138 -0.49 -3.09 24.21
CA LYS A 138 -1.13 -4.34 23.79
C LYS A 138 -1.27 -4.42 22.27
N LYS A 139 -1.23 -5.64 21.74
CA LYS A 139 -1.54 -5.86 20.31
C LYS A 139 -3.04 -5.70 20.05
N LEU A 140 -3.37 -4.91 19.03
CA LEU A 140 -4.68 -4.87 18.39
C LEU A 140 -4.66 -5.76 17.15
N PHE A 141 -5.63 -6.68 17.06
CA PHE A 141 -5.85 -7.55 15.91
C PHE A 141 -7.08 -7.07 15.13
N THR A 142 -6.94 -6.91 13.81
CA THR A 142 -7.99 -6.45 12.88
C THR A 142 -8.01 -7.33 11.62
N LYS A 143 -9.04 -7.18 10.78
CA LYS A 143 -9.11 -7.85 9.45
C LYS A 143 -7.87 -7.55 8.58
N GLN A 144 -7.24 -6.38 8.72
CA GLN A 144 -6.09 -5.96 7.92
C GLN A 144 -4.72 -6.39 8.51
N THR A 145 -4.62 -6.60 9.83
CA THR A 145 -3.35 -7.01 10.47
C THR A 145 -3.19 -8.53 10.58
N GLY A 146 -4.29 -9.28 10.48
CA GLY A 146 -4.33 -10.70 10.79
C GLY A 146 -3.78 -11.02 12.19
N GLU A 147 -3.23 -12.22 12.34
CA GLU A 147 -2.67 -12.78 13.58
C GLU A 147 -1.39 -12.07 14.06
N LYS A 148 -0.67 -11.36 13.18
CA LYS A 148 0.52 -10.59 13.59
C LYS A 148 0.14 -9.48 14.60
N GLY A 149 -1.03 -8.88 14.38
CA GLY A 149 -1.49 -7.67 15.09
C GLY A 149 -0.59 -6.46 14.85
N ARG A 150 -0.92 -5.34 15.50
CA ARG A 150 -0.03 -4.17 15.63
C ARG A 150 -0.09 -3.67 17.08
N ILE A 151 1.03 -3.21 17.63
CA ILE A 151 1.08 -2.74 19.01
C ILE A 151 0.49 -1.33 19.12
N CYS A 152 -0.48 -1.16 20.02
CA CYS A 152 -1.07 0.15 20.29
C CYS A 152 -0.23 0.87 21.35
N ASN A 153 0.76 1.66 20.93
CA ASN A 153 1.66 2.37 21.85
C ASN A 153 1.00 3.60 22.52
N GLN A 154 -0.10 4.10 21.96
CA GLN A 154 -0.78 5.32 22.40
C GLN A 154 -2.25 5.33 21.95
N VAL A 155 -3.07 6.17 22.58
CA VAL A 155 -4.49 6.37 22.21
C VAL A 155 -4.79 7.85 22.00
N LEU A 156 -5.68 8.17 21.06
CA LEU A 156 -6.26 9.50 20.92
C LEU A 156 -7.51 9.59 21.80
N VAL A 157 -7.55 10.55 22.71
CA VAL A 157 -8.73 10.86 23.53
C VAL A 157 -9.34 12.15 23.01
N CYS A 158 -10.59 12.10 22.53
CA CYS A 158 -11.26 13.22 21.85
C CYS A 158 -12.68 13.46 22.38
N GLU A 159 -13.17 14.69 22.23
CA GLU A 159 -14.55 15.06 22.57
C GLU A 159 -15.54 14.22 21.75
N ARG A 160 -16.60 13.72 22.38
CA ARG A 160 -17.67 13.04 21.65
C ARG A 160 -18.48 14.08 20.86
N ARG A 161 -18.81 13.72 19.62
CA ARG A 161 -19.78 14.42 18.78
C ARG A 161 -21.00 13.53 18.50
N TYR A 162 -22.10 14.14 18.08
CA TYR A 162 -23.39 13.46 17.92
C TYR A 162 -23.87 13.65 16.47
N PRO A 163 -23.23 12.95 15.50
CA PRO A 163 -23.51 13.14 14.09
C PRO A 163 -24.96 12.78 13.76
N ARG A 164 -25.63 13.68 13.03
CA ARG A 164 -26.94 13.46 12.42
C ARG A 164 -26.83 12.65 11.13
N ARG A 165 -25.71 12.83 10.40
CA ARG A 165 -25.40 12.19 9.12
C ARG A 165 -23.90 12.00 8.98
N GLU A 166 -23.51 10.88 8.39
CA GLU A 166 -22.12 10.52 8.11
C GLU A 166 -21.91 10.36 6.60
N TYR A 167 -20.89 11.02 6.07
CA TYR A 167 -20.52 11.06 4.67
C TYR A 167 -19.08 10.53 4.49
N TYR A 168 -18.76 9.96 3.34
CA TYR A 168 -17.39 9.65 2.94
C TYR A 168 -16.86 10.76 2.06
N PHE A 169 -15.62 11.22 2.29
CA PHE A 169 -14.91 12.14 1.39
C PHE A 169 -13.44 11.73 1.24
N ALA A 170 -12.92 11.76 0.01
CA ALA A 170 -11.50 11.59 -0.25
C ALA A 170 -11.00 12.42 -1.44
N ILE A 171 -9.68 12.61 -1.49
CA ILE A 171 -8.94 13.22 -2.60
C ILE A 171 -7.81 12.26 -2.97
N THR A 172 -7.64 11.99 -4.27
CA THR A 172 -6.59 11.11 -4.79
C THR A 172 -6.11 11.54 -6.17
N MET A 173 -4.88 11.17 -6.54
CA MET A 173 -4.39 11.29 -7.92
C MET A 173 -4.96 10.15 -8.77
N GLU A 174 -5.90 10.46 -9.66
CA GLU A 174 -6.57 9.47 -10.51
C GLU A 174 -5.95 9.46 -11.92
N ARG A 175 -5.66 8.25 -12.44
CA ARG A 175 -4.88 8.04 -13.67
C ARG A 175 -5.68 8.20 -14.96
N SER A 176 -6.99 7.93 -14.95
CA SER A 176 -7.85 8.17 -16.12
C SER A 176 -8.18 9.65 -16.32
N PHE A 177 -8.25 10.43 -15.24
CA PHE A 177 -8.37 11.90 -15.28
C PHE A 177 -7.01 12.64 -15.34
N GLN A 178 -5.90 11.93 -15.13
CA GLN A 178 -4.52 12.46 -15.14
C GLN A 178 -4.27 13.60 -14.12
N GLY A 179 -4.99 13.60 -13.01
CA GLY A 179 -4.92 14.66 -12.00
C GLY A 179 -5.73 14.36 -10.72
N PRO A 180 -5.85 15.34 -9.81
CA PRO A 180 -6.60 15.20 -8.58
C PRO A 180 -8.10 14.99 -8.83
N VAL A 181 -8.70 14.04 -8.12
CA VAL A 181 -10.15 13.82 -8.13
C VAL A 181 -10.67 13.84 -6.70
N LEU A 182 -11.70 14.66 -6.48
CA LEU A 182 -12.52 14.59 -5.28
C LEU A 182 -13.51 13.42 -5.43
N ILE A 183 -13.61 12.60 -4.40
CA ILE A 183 -14.51 11.44 -4.32
C ILE A 183 -15.39 11.63 -3.08
N GLY A 184 -16.70 11.44 -3.24
CA GLY A 184 -17.67 11.57 -2.15
C GLY A 184 -18.73 10.47 -2.17
N SER A 185 -19.35 10.22 -1.02
CA SER A 185 -20.57 9.40 -0.92
C SER A 185 -21.41 9.82 0.29
N SER A 186 -22.72 9.63 0.20
CA SER A 186 -23.67 9.74 1.32
C SER A 186 -23.55 8.59 2.33
N HIS A 187 -22.65 7.64 2.11
CA HIS A 187 -22.41 6.47 2.97
C HIS A 187 -21.07 6.63 3.71
N GLY A 188 -21.04 7.47 4.75
CA GLY A 188 -19.92 7.53 5.68
C GLY A 188 -19.94 6.40 6.72
N GLY A 189 -18.86 6.26 7.49
CA GLY A 189 -18.75 5.30 8.59
C GLY A 189 -18.56 3.83 8.16
N VAL A 190 -18.66 3.55 6.86
CA VAL A 190 -18.52 2.22 6.24
C VAL A 190 -17.23 2.13 5.40
N ASN A 191 -16.92 0.93 4.93
CA ASN A 191 -15.82 0.72 3.97
C ASN A 191 -16.27 1.20 2.57
N ILE A 192 -15.42 1.96 1.87
CA ILE A 192 -15.82 2.58 0.60
C ILE A 192 -15.70 1.62 -0.58
N GLU A 193 -14.83 0.63 -0.50
CA GLU A 193 -14.67 -0.42 -1.50
C GLU A 193 -15.89 -1.36 -1.54
N ASP A 194 -16.44 -1.71 -0.36
CA ASP A 194 -17.74 -2.41 -0.24
C ASP A 194 -18.85 -1.58 -0.92
N VAL A 195 -18.98 -0.27 -0.63
CA VAL A 195 -19.98 0.61 -1.27
C VAL A 195 -19.76 0.75 -2.78
N ALA A 196 -18.51 0.81 -3.25
CA ALA A 196 -18.19 0.90 -4.68
C ALA A 196 -18.47 -0.42 -5.45
N ALA A 197 -18.57 -1.56 -4.75
CA ALA A 197 -18.93 -2.85 -5.32
C ALA A 197 -20.45 -3.10 -5.29
N GLU A 198 -21.13 -2.71 -4.20
CA GLU A 198 -22.57 -2.94 -4.01
C GLU A 198 -23.45 -1.84 -4.64
N THR A 199 -23.05 -0.57 -4.52
CA THR A 199 -23.85 0.63 -4.86
C THR A 199 -22.98 1.69 -5.55
N PRO A 200 -22.36 1.40 -6.71
CA PRO A 200 -21.38 2.25 -7.36
C PRO A 200 -21.89 3.66 -7.70
N GLU A 201 -23.19 3.84 -7.91
CA GLU A 201 -23.84 5.13 -8.16
C GLU A 201 -23.85 6.07 -6.95
N ALA A 202 -23.62 5.56 -5.74
CA ALA A 202 -23.42 6.37 -4.55
C ALA A 202 -22.03 7.04 -4.50
N ILE A 203 -21.08 6.59 -5.35
CA ILE A 203 -19.72 7.16 -5.44
C ILE A 203 -19.72 8.32 -6.43
N VAL A 204 -19.86 9.53 -5.91
CA VAL A 204 -19.82 10.75 -6.73
C VAL A 204 -18.40 11.27 -6.88
N LYS A 205 -18.01 11.64 -8.10
CA LYS A 205 -16.66 12.12 -8.43
C LYS A 205 -16.71 13.53 -9.04
N GLU A 206 -15.68 14.32 -8.75
CA GLU A 206 -15.49 15.66 -9.29
C GLU A 206 -13.99 15.88 -9.56
N PRO A 207 -13.53 15.71 -10.83
CA PRO A 207 -12.15 15.97 -11.22
C PRO A 207 -11.78 17.46 -11.11
N ILE A 208 -10.54 17.73 -10.70
CA ILE A 208 -9.99 19.06 -10.52
C ILE A 208 -8.79 19.24 -11.45
N ASP A 209 -8.74 20.36 -12.17
CA ASP A 209 -7.55 20.74 -12.95
C ASP A 209 -6.43 21.16 -11.99
N ILE A 210 -5.23 20.60 -12.15
CA ILE A 210 -4.10 20.81 -11.24
C ILE A 210 -3.41 22.18 -11.40
N VAL A 211 -3.72 22.93 -12.47
CA VAL A 211 -3.17 24.26 -12.76
C VAL A 211 -4.16 25.35 -12.34
N GLU A 212 -5.46 25.15 -12.55
CA GLU A 212 -6.51 26.07 -12.08
C GLU A 212 -6.82 25.91 -10.57
N GLY A 213 -6.65 24.71 -10.02
CA GLY A 213 -7.02 24.38 -8.64
C GLY A 213 -8.53 24.13 -8.45
N ILE A 214 -8.92 23.88 -7.19
CA ILE A 214 -10.33 23.66 -6.82
C ILE A 214 -11.12 24.97 -6.84
N LYS A 215 -12.23 25.00 -7.59
CA LYS A 215 -13.18 26.13 -7.62
C LYS A 215 -14.31 25.89 -6.62
N LYS A 216 -14.83 26.94 -5.98
CA LYS A 216 -15.88 26.79 -4.95
C LYS A 216 -17.14 26.12 -5.52
N GLU A 217 -17.44 26.35 -6.80
CA GLU A 217 -18.56 25.76 -7.52
C GLU A 217 -18.39 24.24 -7.76
N GLN A 218 -17.16 23.71 -7.80
CA GLN A 218 -16.90 22.26 -7.79
C GLN A 218 -17.14 21.68 -6.41
N ALA A 219 -16.61 22.30 -5.36
CA ALA A 219 -16.76 21.85 -3.97
C ALA A 219 -18.23 21.87 -3.52
N VAL A 220 -18.97 22.95 -3.79
CA VAL A 220 -20.42 23.05 -3.51
C VAL A 220 -21.21 22.01 -4.32
N ARG A 221 -20.90 21.83 -5.61
CA ARG A 221 -21.56 20.80 -6.45
C ARG A 221 -21.33 19.40 -5.92
N LEU A 222 -20.13 19.08 -5.42
CA LEU A 222 -19.84 17.79 -4.81
C LEU A 222 -20.60 17.61 -3.49
N ALA A 223 -20.60 18.61 -2.60
CA ALA A 223 -21.35 18.56 -1.36
C ALA A 223 -22.88 18.38 -1.60
N GLN A 224 -23.44 19.04 -2.62
CA GLN A 224 -24.82 18.83 -3.07
C GLN A 224 -25.05 17.39 -3.55
N LYS A 225 -24.18 16.86 -4.42
CA LYS A 225 -24.21 15.46 -4.90
C LYS A 225 -24.13 14.44 -3.76
N MET A 226 -23.40 14.74 -2.70
CA MET A 226 -23.27 13.91 -1.49
C MET A 226 -24.49 13.99 -0.55
N GLY A 227 -25.42 14.91 -0.78
CA GLY A 227 -26.66 15.05 0.00
C GLY A 227 -26.56 15.98 1.23
N PHE A 228 -25.53 16.84 1.32
CA PHE A 228 -25.46 17.85 2.38
C PHE A 228 -26.65 18.83 2.31
N PRO A 229 -27.33 19.13 3.42
CA PRO A 229 -28.38 20.16 3.47
C PRO A 229 -27.88 21.53 3.01
N ALA A 230 -28.75 22.29 2.33
CA ALA A 230 -28.44 23.63 1.84
C ALA A 230 -28.00 24.63 2.94
N SER A 231 -28.36 24.38 4.20
CA SER A 231 -27.93 25.17 5.36
C SER A 231 -26.47 24.98 5.77
N ILE A 232 -25.80 23.92 5.31
CA ILE A 232 -24.41 23.58 5.69
C ILE A 232 -23.51 23.24 4.49
N VAL A 233 -24.06 23.29 3.26
CA VAL A 233 -23.36 22.89 2.03
C VAL A 233 -22.11 23.74 1.74
N ASP A 234 -22.14 25.03 2.06
CA ASP A 234 -20.97 25.91 2.01
C ASP A 234 -19.89 25.50 3.02
N SER A 235 -20.26 25.12 4.24
CA SER A 235 -19.30 24.67 5.26
C SER A 235 -18.65 23.32 4.90
N ALA A 236 -19.40 22.42 4.24
CA ALA A 236 -18.83 21.22 3.65
C ALA A 236 -17.84 21.57 2.52
N ALA A 237 -18.24 22.44 1.58
CA ALA A 237 -17.39 22.89 0.49
C ALA A 237 -16.09 23.57 0.97
N GLU A 238 -16.16 24.41 2.02
CA GLU A 238 -15.00 25.06 2.62
C GLU A 238 -14.03 24.08 3.26
N ASN A 239 -14.52 23.02 3.92
CA ASN A 239 -13.65 21.93 4.39
C ASN A 239 -13.03 21.15 3.22
N MET A 240 -13.78 20.87 2.14
CA MET A 240 -13.25 20.19 0.94
C MET A 240 -12.12 21.00 0.26
N ILE A 241 -12.24 22.32 0.21
CA ILE A 241 -11.19 23.22 -0.32
C ILE A 241 -9.92 23.15 0.54
N LYS A 242 -10.04 23.32 1.86
CA LYS A 242 -8.89 23.21 2.79
C LYS A 242 -8.21 21.85 2.74
N LEU A 243 -8.97 20.77 2.54
CA LEU A 243 -8.45 19.41 2.38
C LEU A 243 -7.70 19.23 1.05
N TYR A 244 -8.13 19.92 -0.03
CA TYR A 244 -7.41 19.98 -1.30
C TYR A 244 -6.10 20.79 -1.18
N ASP A 245 -6.14 21.93 -0.50
CA ASP A 245 -4.96 22.75 -0.22
C ASP A 245 -3.94 21.96 0.62
N LEU A 246 -4.41 21.19 1.62
CA LEU A 246 -3.59 20.26 2.42
C LEU A 246 -2.98 19.15 1.55
N PHE A 247 -3.79 18.52 0.70
CA PHE A 247 -3.37 17.45 -0.22
C PHE A 247 -2.21 17.91 -1.12
N LEU A 248 -2.29 19.11 -1.69
CA LEU A 248 -1.19 19.69 -2.48
C LEU A 248 0.00 20.11 -1.60
N LYS A 249 -0.24 20.81 -0.48
CA LYS A 249 0.81 21.36 0.41
C LYS A 249 1.79 20.30 0.91
N TYR A 250 1.30 19.10 1.22
CA TYR A 250 2.09 18.02 1.81
C TYR A 250 2.44 16.89 0.84
N ASP A 251 2.22 17.06 -0.47
CA ASP A 251 2.44 16.01 -1.49
C ASP A 251 1.72 14.68 -1.15
N ALA A 252 0.43 14.79 -0.79
CA ALA A 252 -0.38 13.61 -0.51
C ALA A 252 -0.70 12.83 -1.80
N THR A 253 -0.60 11.51 -1.75
CA THR A 253 -1.19 10.62 -2.77
C THR A 253 -2.67 10.37 -2.50
N MET A 254 -3.08 10.44 -1.23
CA MET A 254 -4.48 10.31 -0.80
C MET A 254 -4.73 11.09 0.49
N VAL A 255 -5.84 11.82 0.56
CA VAL A 255 -6.45 12.31 1.82
C VAL A 255 -7.84 11.68 1.91
N GLU A 256 -8.10 10.88 2.94
CA GLU A 256 -9.38 10.21 3.19
C GLU A 256 -9.97 10.65 4.53
N ILE A 257 -11.23 11.10 4.52
CA ILE A 257 -12.00 11.49 5.69
C ILE A 257 -13.23 10.58 5.79
N ASN A 258 -13.27 9.74 6.81
CA ASN A 258 -14.32 8.73 6.96
C ASN A 258 -14.68 8.48 8.44
N PRO A 259 -15.73 9.13 9.00
CA PRO A 259 -16.68 10.01 8.32
C PRO A 259 -16.30 11.50 8.34
N MET A 260 -16.76 12.23 7.32
CA MET A 260 -17.10 13.65 7.43
C MET A 260 -18.56 13.72 7.88
N VAL A 261 -18.95 14.59 8.81
CA VAL A 261 -20.29 14.55 9.43
C VAL A 261 -21.01 15.90 9.45
N GLU A 262 -22.34 15.83 9.44
CA GLU A 262 -23.20 16.87 10.00
C GLU A 262 -23.37 16.59 11.50
N ASP A 263 -22.87 17.45 12.38
CA ASP A 263 -23.02 17.30 13.83
C ASP A 263 -24.39 17.81 14.35
N SER A 264 -24.75 17.45 15.59
CA SER A 264 -26.00 17.88 16.25
C SER A 264 -26.22 19.39 16.21
N ASP A 265 -25.12 20.14 16.23
CA ASP A 265 -25.08 21.60 16.37
C ASP A 265 -25.11 22.31 15.01
N GLY A 266 -25.17 21.57 13.89
CA GLY A 266 -25.17 22.11 12.53
C GLY A 266 -23.78 22.44 11.96
N ALA A 267 -22.70 22.05 12.65
CA ALA A 267 -21.34 22.14 12.12
C ALA A 267 -21.01 20.96 11.19
N VAL A 268 -20.16 21.19 10.19
CA VAL A 268 -19.52 20.11 9.41
C VAL A 268 -18.15 19.81 9.99
N LEU A 269 -17.92 18.56 10.39
CA LEU A 269 -16.68 18.11 11.05
C LEU A 269 -16.05 16.91 10.32
N CYS A 270 -14.72 16.86 10.28
CA CYS A 270 -13.96 15.67 9.87
C CYS A 270 -13.65 14.84 11.13
N MET A 271 -14.14 13.60 11.22
CA MET A 271 -14.15 12.83 12.48
C MET A 271 -13.01 11.81 12.62
N ASP A 272 -12.48 11.32 11.51
CA ASP A 272 -11.31 10.42 11.41
C ASP A 272 -10.64 10.73 10.06
N ALA A 273 -9.32 10.62 9.99
CA ALA A 273 -8.53 11.05 8.82
C ALA A 273 -7.36 10.09 8.58
N LYS A 274 -7.21 9.66 7.32
CA LYS A 274 -6.09 8.87 6.84
C LYS A 274 -5.43 9.58 5.67
N ILE A 275 -4.14 9.87 5.79
CA ILE A 275 -3.36 10.54 4.75
C ILE A 275 -2.19 9.65 4.34
N ASN A 276 -2.08 9.42 3.03
CA ASN A 276 -0.95 8.75 2.39
C ASN A 276 -0.11 9.81 1.67
N PHE A 277 1.22 9.74 1.79
CA PHE A 277 2.15 10.70 1.17
C PHE A 277 2.96 10.08 0.03
N ASP A 278 3.34 10.86 -0.97
CA ASP A 278 4.25 10.42 -2.04
C ASP A 278 5.67 10.24 -1.50
N SER A 279 6.19 9.02 -1.51
CA SER A 279 7.56 8.74 -1.07
C SER A 279 8.63 9.45 -1.91
N ASN A 280 8.34 9.84 -3.15
CA ASN A 280 9.26 10.65 -3.98
C ASN A 280 9.36 12.11 -3.50
N SER A 281 8.41 12.59 -2.66
CA SER A 281 8.42 13.95 -2.10
C SER A 281 9.32 14.13 -0.87
N ALA A 282 9.85 13.04 -0.30
CA ALA A 282 10.52 13.03 1.00
C ALA A 282 11.65 14.07 1.15
N TYR A 283 12.36 14.38 0.05
CA TYR A 283 13.41 15.39 0.03
C TYR A 283 12.92 16.81 0.34
N ARG A 284 11.65 17.14 0.06
CA ARG A 284 11.01 18.42 0.36
C ARG A 284 10.05 18.35 1.55
N GLN A 285 9.41 17.19 1.78
CA GLN A 285 8.48 16.96 2.89
C GLN A 285 9.15 16.41 4.16
N LYS A 286 10.43 16.71 4.42
CA LYS A 286 11.21 16.06 5.51
C LYS A 286 10.49 16.01 6.87
N LYS A 287 9.80 17.10 7.28
CA LYS A 287 9.02 17.15 8.53
C LYS A 287 7.94 16.07 8.64
N ILE A 288 7.32 15.68 7.52
CA ILE A 288 6.29 14.64 7.45
C ILE A 288 6.95 13.25 7.56
N PHE A 289 8.08 13.04 6.87
CA PHE A 289 8.81 11.76 6.90
C PHE A 289 9.55 11.52 8.23
N ASP A 290 9.92 12.59 8.94
CA ASP A 290 10.44 12.53 10.33
C ASP A 290 9.38 12.01 11.34
N LEU A 291 8.10 11.88 10.96
CA LEU A 291 7.01 11.34 11.79
C LEU A 291 6.76 9.82 11.62
N GLN A 292 7.53 9.12 10.78
CA GLN A 292 7.28 7.71 10.46
C GLN A 292 7.43 6.77 11.67
N ASP A 293 6.33 6.11 12.09
CA ASP A 293 6.34 5.15 13.20
C ASP A 293 6.72 3.74 12.75
N TRP A 294 8.03 3.49 12.68
CA TRP A 294 8.61 2.18 12.41
C TRP A 294 8.19 1.06 13.38
N THR A 295 7.53 1.34 14.52
CA THR A 295 6.96 0.27 15.38
C THR A 295 5.71 -0.37 14.78
N GLN A 296 5.17 0.22 13.70
CA GLN A 296 3.94 -0.19 13.01
C GLN A 296 4.21 -0.88 11.67
N GLU A 297 5.47 -1.10 11.29
CA GLU A 297 5.89 -1.69 10.01
C GLU A 297 6.53 -3.09 10.19
N ASP A 298 7.16 -3.69 9.19
CA ASP A 298 8.03 -4.88 9.37
C ASP A 298 9.48 -4.39 9.55
N GLU A 299 10.26 -5.01 10.45
CA GLU A 299 11.66 -4.60 10.67
C GLU A 299 12.52 -4.75 9.41
N ARG A 300 12.14 -5.67 8.50
CA ARG A 300 12.80 -5.85 7.21
C ARG A 300 12.53 -4.71 6.23
N ASP A 301 11.36 -4.06 6.31
CA ASP A 301 11.08 -2.88 5.47
C ASP A 301 11.97 -1.71 5.88
N LYS A 302 12.17 -1.55 7.19
CA LYS A 302 13.08 -0.55 7.78
C LYS A 302 14.52 -0.77 7.37
N ASP A 303 15.00 -2.01 7.43
CA ASP A 303 16.37 -2.35 7.05
C ASP A 303 16.58 -2.30 5.53
N ALA A 304 15.57 -2.64 4.73
CA ALA A 304 15.58 -2.41 3.29
C ALA A 304 15.60 -0.91 2.93
N ALA A 305 14.84 -0.07 3.63
CA ALA A 305 14.83 1.37 3.42
C ALA A 305 16.20 2.02 3.71
N LYS A 306 16.89 1.59 4.78
CA LYS A 306 18.28 2.04 5.07
C LYS A 306 19.27 1.69 3.95
N ALA A 307 19.06 0.56 3.28
CA ALA A 307 19.94 0.04 2.24
C ALA A 307 19.57 0.52 0.82
N ASP A 308 18.57 1.39 0.67
CA ASP A 308 17.98 1.79 -0.63
C ASP A 308 17.56 0.56 -1.45
N LEU A 309 16.79 -0.34 -0.81
CA LEU A 309 16.27 -1.58 -1.39
C LEU A 309 14.73 -1.58 -1.40
N ASN A 310 14.16 -1.99 -2.54
CA ASN A 310 12.72 -2.12 -2.71
C ASN A 310 12.25 -3.53 -2.35
N TYR A 311 12.09 -3.78 -1.05
CA TYR A 311 11.62 -5.03 -0.45
C TYR A 311 10.12 -4.99 -0.13
N ILE A 312 9.44 -6.14 -0.30
CA ILE A 312 8.14 -6.47 0.32
C ILE A 312 8.20 -7.94 0.76
N GLY A 313 7.90 -8.24 2.03
CA GLY A 313 7.84 -9.61 2.55
C GLY A 313 6.55 -10.35 2.14
N LEU A 314 6.66 -11.63 1.80
CA LEU A 314 5.55 -12.52 1.44
C LEU A 314 5.60 -13.81 2.29
N ASP A 315 4.62 -14.70 2.13
CA ASP A 315 4.50 -15.94 2.91
C ASP A 315 4.94 -17.23 2.19
N GLY A 316 5.75 -17.10 1.14
CA GLY A 316 6.46 -18.22 0.52
C GLY A 316 7.80 -18.60 1.18
N ASN A 317 8.55 -19.45 0.49
CA ASN A 317 9.81 -20.06 0.95
C ASN A 317 10.99 -19.92 -0.03
N ILE A 318 10.77 -19.35 -1.22
CA ILE A 318 11.83 -19.07 -2.21
C ILE A 318 12.15 -17.57 -2.17
N GLY A 319 13.32 -17.22 -1.65
CA GLY A 319 13.79 -15.84 -1.63
C GLY A 319 14.10 -15.33 -3.04
N CYS A 320 13.79 -14.06 -3.33
CA CYS A 320 14.05 -13.44 -4.63
C CYS A 320 15.00 -12.26 -4.49
N LEU A 321 16.01 -12.15 -5.36
CA LEU A 321 16.88 -10.98 -5.49
C LEU A 321 17.01 -10.64 -6.98
N VAL A 322 16.45 -9.51 -7.39
CA VAL A 322 16.27 -9.15 -8.81
C VAL A 322 16.61 -7.68 -9.04
N ASN A 323 17.01 -7.29 -10.25
CA ASN A 323 17.11 -5.88 -10.64
C ASN A 323 15.97 -5.46 -11.60
N GLY A 324 15.30 -4.36 -11.27
CA GLY A 324 14.14 -3.81 -11.97
C GLY A 324 12.82 -4.46 -11.54
N ALA A 325 11.93 -3.67 -10.94
CA ALA A 325 10.63 -4.10 -10.40
C ALA A 325 9.78 -4.96 -11.35
N GLY A 326 9.79 -4.68 -12.66
CA GLY A 326 9.09 -5.49 -13.66
C GLY A 326 9.64 -6.91 -13.78
N LEU A 327 10.97 -7.06 -13.75
CA LEU A 327 11.63 -8.36 -13.74
C LEU A 327 11.45 -9.06 -12.39
N ALA A 328 11.39 -8.30 -11.29
CA ALA A 328 11.15 -8.84 -9.95
C ALA A 328 9.74 -9.46 -9.84
N MET A 329 8.70 -8.79 -10.36
CA MET A 329 7.36 -9.37 -10.49
C MET A 329 7.36 -10.63 -11.37
N ALA A 330 7.89 -10.55 -12.59
CA ALA A 330 7.96 -11.69 -13.50
C ALA A 330 8.74 -12.89 -12.91
N THR A 331 9.74 -12.65 -12.06
CA THR A 331 10.50 -13.70 -11.36
C THR A 331 9.65 -14.39 -10.28
N MET A 332 8.83 -13.63 -9.53
CA MET A 332 7.87 -14.22 -8.59
C MET A 332 6.78 -15.01 -9.31
N ASP A 333 6.26 -14.48 -10.42
CA ASP A 333 5.20 -15.11 -11.22
C ASP A 333 5.66 -16.45 -11.82
N ILE A 334 6.88 -16.50 -12.39
CA ILE A 334 7.42 -17.75 -12.97
C ILE A 334 7.83 -18.78 -11.91
N ILE A 335 8.30 -18.34 -10.73
CA ILE A 335 8.43 -19.24 -9.56
C ILE A 335 7.07 -19.86 -9.22
N LYS A 336 5.99 -19.06 -9.24
CA LYS A 336 4.64 -19.53 -8.91
C LYS A 336 4.06 -20.44 -9.99
N LEU A 337 4.33 -20.15 -11.27
CA LEU A 337 3.98 -20.97 -12.44
C LEU A 337 4.52 -22.41 -12.31
N HIS A 338 5.78 -22.55 -11.87
CA HIS A 338 6.42 -23.86 -11.63
C HIS A 338 6.07 -24.50 -10.29
N GLY A 339 5.10 -23.96 -9.55
CA GLY A 339 4.62 -24.50 -8.28
C GLY A 339 5.47 -24.17 -7.05
N GLY A 340 6.46 -23.27 -7.18
CA GLY A 340 7.12 -22.65 -6.02
C GLY A 340 6.21 -21.62 -5.33
N THR A 341 6.69 -21.04 -4.22
CA THR A 341 6.04 -19.86 -3.63
C THR A 341 7.09 -18.82 -3.22
N PRO A 342 7.06 -17.60 -3.80
CA PRO A 342 8.04 -16.56 -3.50
C PRO A 342 7.87 -16.03 -2.08
N ALA A 343 8.99 -15.88 -1.36
CA ALA A 343 9.06 -15.41 0.02
C ALA A 343 9.12 -13.87 0.13
N ASN A 344 9.48 -13.18 -0.95
CA ASN A 344 9.57 -11.73 -1.00
C ASN A 344 9.58 -11.23 -2.45
N PHE A 345 9.19 -9.96 -2.61
CA PHE A 345 9.68 -9.10 -3.70
C PHE A 345 10.97 -8.41 -3.20
N LEU A 346 11.99 -8.30 -4.05
CA LEU A 346 13.16 -7.44 -3.78
C LEU A 346 13.77 -6.96 -5.12
N ASP A 347 13.70 -5.66 -5.34
CA ASP A 347 14.42 -4.95 -6.42
C ASP A 347 15.64 -4.21 -5.84
N VAL A 348 16.84 -4.55 -6.33
CA VAL A 348 18.13 -3.91 -5.97
C VAL A 348 18.49 -2.70 -6.86
N GLY A 349 17.66 -2.37 -7.85
CA GLY A 349 17.90 -1.30 -8.81
C GLY A 349 18.89 -1.67 -9.93
N GLY A 350 18.88 -0.90 -11.02
CA GLY A 350 19.67 -1.17 -12.23
C GLY A 350 21.19 -0.98 -12.11
N GLY A 351 21.68 -0.50 -10.97
CA GLY A 351 23.09 -0.20 -10.69
C GLY A 351 23.54 -0.64 -9.29
N ALA A 352 22.96 -1.73 -8.78
CA ALA A 352 23.16 -2.25 -7.43
C ALA A 352 24.64 -2.35 -7.01
N THR A 353 24.96 -1.86 -5.81
CA THR A 353 26.31 -2.03 -5.24
C THR A 353 26.49 -3.42 -4.62
N VAL A 354 27.75 -3.86 -4.45
CA VAL A 354 28.06 -5.09 -3.68
C VAL A 354 27.49 -5.00 -2.26
N HIS A 355 27.49 -3.82 -1.64
CA HIS A 355 26.85 -3.59 -0.34
C HIS A 355 25.34 -3.86 -0.38
N GLN A 356 24.61 -3.30 -1.36
CA GLN A 356 23.19 -3.57 -1.56
C GLN A 356 22.88 -5.06 -1.80
N VAL A 357 23.74 -5.78 -2.53
CA VAL A 357 23.62 -7.24 -2.69
C VAL A 357 23.79 -7.96 -1.34
N THR A 358 24.77 -7.57 -0.52
CA THR A 358 24.97 -8.14 0.82
C THR A 358 23.80 -7.84 1.77
N GLU A 359 23.28 -6.61 1.81
CA GLU A 359 22.10 -6.29 2.63
C GLU A 359 20.85 -7.01 2.13
N ALA A 360 20.67 -7.16 0.81
CA ALA A 360 19.60 -7.97 0.24
C ALA A 360 19.67 -9.44 0.69
N PHE A 361 20.86 -10.05 0.72
CA PHE A 361 21.04 -11.39 1.27
C PHE A 361 20.75 -11.48 2.77
N LYS A 362 21.11 -10.46 3.58
CA LYS A 362 20.71 -10.41 5.01
C LYS A 362 19.20 -10.36 5.18
N LEU A 363 18.51 -9.49 4.43
CA LEU A 363 17.06 -9.33 4.46
C LEU A 363 16.32 -10.62 4.06
N ILE A 364 16.81 -11.32 3.03
CA ILE A 364 16.23 -12.60 2.60
C ILE A 364 16.48 -13.70 3.65
N THR A 365 17.68 -13.79 4.22
CA THR A 365 18.05 -14.83 5.21
C THR A 365 17.61 -14.55 6.65
N SER A 366 17.09 -13.35 6.94
CA SER A 366 16.46 -13.07 8.23
C SER A 366 15.17 -13.88 8.41
N ASP A 367 14.38 -14.05 7.34
CA ASP A 367 13.14 -14.82 7.36
C ASP A 367 13.42 -16.33 7.31
N LYS A 368 13.02 -17.05 8.37
CA LYS A 368 13.29 -18.48 8.52
C LYS A 368 12.38 -19.38 7.69
N LYS A 369 11.39 -18.80 6.99
CA LYS A 369 10.65 -19.50 5.92
C LYS A 369 11.50 -19.73 4.66
N VAL A 370 12.59 -18.97 4.46
CA VAL A 370 13.39 -19.06 3.23
C VAL A 370 14.28 -20.30 3.22
N LEU A 371 14.07 -21.16 2.21
CA LEU A 371 14.75 -22.45 2.07
C LEU A 371 15.64 -22.55 0.82
N SER A 372 15.42 -21.68 -0.17
CA SER A 372 16.28 -21.46 -1.33
C SER A 372 16.17 -20.01 -1.82
N ILE A 373 17.13 -19.53 -2.62
CA ILE A 373 17.10 -18.18 -3.22
C ILE A 373 17.22 -18.27 -4.74
N LEU A 374 16.43 -17.50 -5.48
CA LEU A 374 16.67 -17.18 -6.89
C LEU A 374 17.20 -15.74 -7.01
N VAL A 375 18.45 -15.64 -7.46
CA VAL A 375 19.04 -14.38 -7.96
C VAL A 375 18.81 -14.32 -9.46
N ASN A 376 18.15 -13.29 -9.96
CA ASN A 376 17.95 -13.06 -11.40
C ASN A 376 18.37 -11.63 -11.75
N ILE A 377 19.56 -11.46 -12.32
CA ILE A 377 20.10 -10.13 -12.63
C ILE A 377 20.39 -10.02 -14.13
N PHE A 378 19.76 -9.03 -14.77
CA PHE A 378 20.08 -8.60 -16.12
C PHE A 378 21.09 -7.45 -16.06
N GLY A 379 22.37 -7.77 -16.28
CA GLY A 379 23.49 -6.84 -16.32
C GLY A 379 23.49 -5.98 -17.59
N GLY A 380 22.72 -4.88 -17.55
CA GLY A 380 22.74 -3.83 -18.57
C GLY A 380 24.00 -2.97 -18.47
N ILE A 381 24.00 -1.96 -17.60
CA ILE A 381 25.19 -1.15 -17.28
C ILE A 381 26.18 -1.96 -16.42
N MET A 382 25.68 -2.92 -15.65
CA MET A 382 26.46 -3.75 -14.75
C MET A 382 27.13 -4.93 -15.48
N ARG A 383 28.38 -5.22 -15.11
CA ARG A 383 29.07 -6.45 -15.51
C ARG A 383 28.69 -7.62 -14.59
N CYS A 384 28.45 -8.78 -15.18
CA CYS A 384 28.08 -9.99 -14.47
C CYS A 384 29.22 -10.52 -13.57
N ASP A 385 30.49 -10.33 -13.96
CA ASP A 385 31.64 -10.81 -13.17
C ASP A 385 31.76 -10.12 -11.81
N VAL A 386 31.55 -8.80 -11.77
CA VAL A 386 31.50 -8.01 -10.53
C VAL A 386 30.30 -8.42 -9.65
N ILE A 387 29.15 -8.69 -10.27
CA ILE A 387 27.97 -9.20 -9.56
C ILE A 387 28.21 -10.59 -8.97
N ALA A 388 28.79 -11.52 -9.72
CA ALA A 388 29.13 -12.86 -9.24
C ALA A 388 30.14 -12.80 -8.07
N GLN A 389 31.16 -11.94 -8.16
CA GLN A 389 32.09 -11.71 -7.05
C GLN A 389 31.35 -11.20 -5.81
N GLY A 390 30.44 -10.23 -5.96
CA GLY A 390 29.63 -9.70 -4.85
C GLY A 390 28.73 -10.76 -4.21
N ILE A 391 28.09 -11.62 -5.01
CA ILE A 391 27.29 -12.75 -4.53
C ILE A 391 28.18 -13.75 -3.76
N VAL A 392 29.32 -14.15 -4.33
CA VAL A 392 30.26 -15.10 -3.70
C VAL A 392 30.82 -14.58 -2.38
N MET A 393 31.07 -13.26 -2.28
CA MET A 393 31.46 -12.61 -1.02
C MET A 393 30.31 -12.63 -0.01
N ALA A 394 29.13 -12.10 -0.36
CA ALA A 394 27.97 -12.08 0.55
C ALA A 394 27.58 -13.46 1.09
N VAL A 395 27.68 -14.50 0.26
CA VAL A 395 27.38 -15.90 0.66
C VAL A 395 28.42 -16.46 1.64
N LYS A 396 29.69 -16.05 1.54
CA LYS A 396 30.75 -16.42 2.48
C LYS A 396 30.64 -15.63 3.78
N ASP A 397 30.53 -14.31 3.69
CA ASP A 397 30.50 -13.38 4.84
C ASP A 397 29.28 -13.60 5.75
N LEU A 398 28.17 -14.11 5.19
CA LEU A 398 26.92 -14.41 5.91
C LEU A 398 26.71 -15.93 6.16
N GLU A 399 27.73 -16.76 5.90
CA GLU A 399 27.69 -18.23 5.97
C GLU A 399 26.43 -18.88 5.38
N ILE A 400 25.97 -18.49 4.18
CA ILE A 400 24.64 -18.90 3.71
C ILE A 400 24.59 -20.39 3.32
N LYS A 401 23.78 -21.18 4.06
CA LYS A 401 23.68 -22.67 3.96
C LYS A 401 22.45 -23.17 3.19
N ILE A 402 21.65 -22.26 2.64
CA ILE A 402 20.54 -22.55 1.71
C ILE A 402 21.04 -22.53 0.27
N PRO A 403 20.54 -23.40 -0.64
CA PRO A 403 20.92 -23.38 -2.05
C PRO A 403 20.46 -22.10 -2.74
N ILE A 404 21.32 -21.58 -3.62
CA ILE A 404 21.08 -20.36 -4.38
C ILE A 404 21.16 -20.71 -5.86
N VAL A 405 20.12 -20.38 -6.62
CA VAL A 405 20.13 -20.41 -8.09
C VAL A 405 20.41 -19.01 -8.58
N VAL A 406 21.35 -18.88 -9.51
CA VAL A 406 21.84 -17.59 -10.02
C VAL A 406 21.68 -17.56 -11.53
N ARG A 407 20.80 -16.68 -12.00
CA ARG A 407 20.57 -16.36 -13.41
C ARG A 407 21.20 -15.00 -13.68
N LEU A 408 22.32 -14.97 -14.41
CA LEU A 408 22.93 -13.74 -14.90
C LEU A 408 22.83 -13.69 -16.42
N GLN A 409 22.52 -12.51 -16.96
CA GLN A 409 22.63 -12.22 -18.40
C GLN A 409 23.23 -10.84 -18.58
N GLY A 410 24.13 -10.65 -19.54
CA GLY A 410 24.81 -9.37 -19.78
C GLY A 410 26.31 -9.50 -20.04
N THR A 411 27.05 -8.42 -19.79
CA THR A 411 28.49 -8.36 -20.09
C THR A 411 29.32 -9.22 -19.12
N ARG A 412 30.29 -9.97 -19.65
CA ARG A 412 31.14 -10.92 -18.90
C ARG A 412 30.38 -12.03 -18.16
N VAL A 413 29.29 -12.54 -18.75
CA VAL A 413 28.47 -13.60 -18.14
C VAL A 413 29.22 -14.92 -17.94
N ASP A 414 30.11 -15.30 -18.85
CA ASP A 414 30.83 -16.58 -18.74
C ASP A 414 31.98 -16.53 -17.71
N ASP A 415 32.65 -15.38 -17.57
CA ASP A 415 33.55 -15.12 -16.44
C ASP A 415 32.80 -15.22 -15.10
N ALA A 416 31.55 -14.73 -15.06
CA ALA A 416 30.69 -14.78 -13.89
C ALA A 416 30.28 -16.22 -13.53
N LYS A 417 30.01 -17.07 -14.53
CA LYS A 417 29.77 -18.51 -14.35
C LYS A 417 31.01 -19.22 -13.80
N ALA A 418 32.20 -18.91 -14.32
CA ALA A 418 33.46 -19.47 -13.84
C ALA A 418 33.72 -19.09 -12.35
N LEU A 419 33.57 -17.80 -12.01
CA LEU A 419 33.69 -17.32 -10.62
C LEU A 419 32.71 -17.99 -9.64
N ILE A 420 31.53 -18.39 -10.12
CA ILE A 420 30.53 -19.15 -9.33
C ILE A 420 30.94 -20.62 -9.20
N ALA A 421 31.41 -21.26 -10.27
CA ALA A 421 31.84 -22.66 -10.25
C ALA A 421 33.07 -22.88 -9.34
N ASP A 422 34.08 -22.02 -9.46
CA ASP A 422 35.31 -22.06 -8.65
C ASP A 422 35.09 -21.70 -7.18
N SER A 423 33.91 -21.17 -6.82
CA SER A 423 33.66 -20.62 -5.49
C SER A 423 33.57 -21.68 -4.39
N GLY A 424 33.26 -22.94 -4.75
CA GLY A 424 33.02 -24.06 -3.82
C GLY A 424 31.72 -23.95 -3.00
N LEU A 425 30.79 -23.07 -3.39
CA LEU A 425 29.56 -22.78 -2.63
C LEU A 425 28.34 -23.51 -3.22
N LYS A 426 27.22 -23.53 -2.49
CA LYS A 426 25.93 -24.08 -2.97
C LYS A 426 25.19 -23.12 -3.90
N ILE A 427 25.90 -22.65 -4.94
CA ILE A 427 25.43 -21.70 -5.94
C ILE A 427 25.35 -22.41 -7.29
N LEU A 428 24.19 -22.38 -7.94
CA LEU A 428 23.94 -23.02 -9.23
C LEU A 428 23.71 -21.94 -10.30
N ALA A 429 24.63 -21.82 -11.25
CA ALA A 429 24.48 -20.91 -12.37
C ALA A 429 23.50 -21.46 -13.43
N CYS A 430 22.72 -20.59 -14.05
CA CYS A 430 21.78 -20.92 -15.14
C CYS A 430 21.61 -19.74 -16.11
N ASP A 431 21.30 -20.03 -17.38
CA ASP A 431 21.17 -19.01 -18.42
C ASP A 431 19.73 -18.52 -18.62
N ASP A 432 18.75 -19.42 -18.57
CA ASP A 432 17.33 -19.13 -18.80
C ASP A 432 16.52 -19.01 -17.50
N LEU A 433 15.45 -18.21 -17.54
CA LEU A 433 14.61 -17.91 -16.38
C LEU A 433 13.56 -19.00 -16.07
N ASP A 434 13.08 -19.73 -17.08
CA ASP A 434 12.15 -20.86 -16.90
C ASP A 434 12.88 -22.04 -16.23
N GLU A 435 14.10 -22.33 -16.68
CA GLU A 435 14.99 -23.30 -16.02
C GLU A 435 15.41 -22.84 -14.61
N ALA A 436 15.73 -21.55 -14.41
CA ALA A 436 16.06 -21.03 -13.08
C ALA A 436 14.92 -21.27 -12.06
N ALA A 437 13.66 -21.09 -12.48
CA ALA A 437 12.47 -21.34 -11.67
C ALA A 437 12.27 -22.83 -11.34
N LYS A 438 12.50 -23.74 -12.31
CA LYS A 438 12.49 -25.19 -12.07
C LYS A 438 13.60 -25.61 -11.10
N MET A 439 14.80 -25.08 -11.28
CA MET A 439 15.98 -25.39 -10.46
C MET A 439 15.81 -24.93 -9.01
N VAL A 440 15.31 -23.71 -8.77
CA VAL A 440 15.17 -23.18 -7.40
C VAL A 440 14.10 -23.90 -6.59
N ARG A 441 13.06 -24.42 -7.26
CA ARG A 441 12.11 -25.39 -6.69
C ARG A 441 12.76 -26.76 -6.46
N SER A 442 13.56 -27.26 -7.39
CA SER A 442 14.19 -28.60 -7.27
C SER A 442 15.21 -28.66 -6.12
N GLY A 443 15.87 -27.54 -5.81
CA GLY A 443 16.73 -27.37 -4.64
C GLY A 443 16.02 -27.50 -3.28
N PHE A 444 14.69 -27.36 -3.23
CA PHE A 444 13.87 -27.65 -2.04
C PHE A 444 13.66 -29.18 -1.88
N ILE A 445 13.40 -29.90 -2.97
CA ILE A 445 13.13 -31.36 -2.95
C ILE A 445 14.34 -32.16 -2.43
N GLN A 446 15.58 -31.75 -2.76
CA GLN A 446 16.79 -32.38 -2.22
C GLN A 446 16.94 -32.22 -0.70
N ARG A 447 16.33 -31.19 -0.07
CA ARG A 447 16.31 -31.06 1.39
C ARG A 447 15.33 -32.00 2.06
N GLU A 448 14.15 -32.19 1.48
CA GLU A 448 13.15 -33.13 2.02
C GLU A 448 13.68 -34.57 1.99
N ALA A 449 14.24 -35.00 0.84
CA ALA A 449 14.80 -36.34 0.67
C ALA A 449 15.92 -36.68 1.67
N HIS A 450 16.77 -35.72 2.03
CA HIS A 450 17.82 -35.94 3.05
C HIS A 450 17.33 -35.79 4.50
N SER A 451 16.08 -35.38 4.72
CA SER A 451 15.48 -35.30 6.07
C SER A 451 14.77 -36.58 6.50
N THR A 452 14.32 -37.41 5.55
CA THR A 452 13.64 -38.69 5.82
C THR A 452 14.60 -39.80 6.22
N ASP A 453 15.82 -39.81 5.70
CA ASP A 453 16.75 -40.94 5.85
C ASP A 453 17.39 -41.05 7.25
N SER A 454 17.30 -40.00 8.08
CA SER A 454 17.90 -39.98 9.43
C SER A 454 17.06 -40.66 10.53
N VAL A 455 15.86 -41.17 10.24
CA VAL A 455 14.94 -41.78 11.23
C VAL A 455 14.70 -43.27 10.93
N GLY A 456 15.78 -44.03 10.68
CA GLY A 456 15.65 -45.35 10.04
C GLY A 456 16.58 -46.49 10.47
N HIS A 457 17.55 -46.33 11.38
CA HIS A 457 18.51 -47.41 11.67
C HIS A 457 19.11 -47.45 13.10
N HIS A 458 18.31 -47.82 14.12
CA HIS A 458 18.82 -48.36 15.40
C HIS A 458 17.71 -49.12 16.16
N ARG A 459 17.56 -50.44 15.91
CA ARG A 459 16.91 -51.43 16.79
C ARG A 459 17.11 -52.86 16.27
N ARG A 460 18.05 -53.59 16.88
CA ARG A 460 18.05 -55.04 17.10
C ARG A 460 18.65 -55.28 18.48
#